data_AF-A0A395UZS4-F1
#
_entry.id   AF-A0A395UZS4-F1
#
_cell.length_a   1.000
_cell.length_b   1.000
_cell.length_c   1.000
_cell.angle_alpha   90.00
_cell.angle_beta   90.00
_cell.angle_gamma   90.00
#
_symmetry.space_group_name_H-M   'P 1'
#
loop_
_entity.id
_entity.type
_entity.pdbx_description
1 polymer ?
#
loop_
_entity_poly.entity_id
_entity_poly.type
_entity_poly.pdbx_seq_one_letter_code
_entity_poly.pdbx_strand_id
1 'polypeptide(L)'
;MRTFNRYFVHFMGIGAMILLVAVLLLVADGGELLVPIFMIALISVDTCFVVLMTIIFSSMAKPQKIKLKTEDNIVKKIERISREKWGRKIIIQKENTTRFMFGNKYKDWLATPIELIEDTNGYSVYLPSAYVEDIKYLCDDLVC
;
A
#
# COMPACT_ATOMS: atom_id res chain seq x y z
N MET A 1 1.78 8.14 -11.32
CA MET A 1 0.34 7.81 -11.20
C MET A 1 -0.11 8.06 -9.76
N ARG A 2 -1.24 8.76 -9.54
CA ARG A 2 -1.79 9.03 -8.20
C ARG A 2 -2.04 7.70 -7.45
N THR A 3 -1.90 7.70 -6.13
CA THR A 3 -2.08 6.49 -5.29
C THR A 3 -3.42 5.81 -5.55
N PHE A 4 -4.52 6.58 -5.58
CA PHE A 4 -5.85 6.07 -5.92
C PHE A 4 -5.87 5.30 -7.25
N ASN A 5 -5.35 5.88 -8.32
CA ASN A 5 -5.37 5.27 -9.66
C ASN A 5 -4.60 3.94 -9.71
N ARG A 6 -3.52 3.80 -8.92
CA ARG A 6 -2.76 2.53 -8.86
C ARG A 6 -3.61 1.41 -8.26
N TYR A 7 -4.28 1.69 -7.15
CA TYR A 7 -5.19 0.71 -6.52
C TYR A 7 -6.43 0.47 -7.36
N PHE A 8 -6.96 1.49 -8.03
CA PHE A 8 -8.08 1.31 -8.94
C PHE A 8 -7.75 0.35 -10.08
N VAL A 9 -6.61 0.54 -10.75
CA VAL A 9 -6.14 -0.37 -11.80
C VAL A 9 -5.89 -1.78 -11.24
N HIS A 10 -5.30 -1.88 -10.06
CA HIS A 10 -5.05 -3.17 -9.42
C HIS A 10 -6.34 -3.94 -9.13
N PHE A 11 -7.30 -3.31 -8.45
CA PHE A 11 -8.55 -3.96 -8.06
C PHE A 11 -9.48 -4.16 -9.25
N MET A 12 -9.48 -3.26 -10.24
CA MET A 12 -10.20 -3.49 -11.49
C MET A 12 -9.67 -4.75 -12.19
N GLY A 13 -8.35 -4.96 -12.23
CA GLY A 13 -7.77 -6.18 -12.77
C GLY A 13 -8.21 -7.43 -12.01
N ILE A 14 -8.27 -7.37 -10.68
CA ILE A 14 -8.80 -8.46 -9.83
C ILE A 14 -10.28 -8.71 -10.11
N GLY A 15 -11.12 -7.67 -10.08
CA GLY A 15 -12.56 -7.78 -10.30
C GLY A 15 -12.89 -8.32 -11.68
N ALA A 16 -12.20 -7.84 -12.72
CA ALA A 16 -12.34 -8.36 -14.08
C ALA A 16 -12.01 -9.87 -14.17
N MET A 17 -10.96 -10.32 -13.47
CA MET A 17 -10.62 -11.75 -13.41
C MET A 17 -11.66 -12.58 -12.65
N ILE A 18 -12.19 -12.06 -11.53
CA ILE A 18 -13.26 -12.72 -10.77
C ILE A 18 -14.51 -12.84 -11.62
N LEU A 19 -14.92 -11.74 -12.27
CA LEU A 19 -16.10 -11.70 -13.13
C LEU A 19 -15.94 -12.66 -14.31
N LEU A 20 -14.76 -12.71 -14.94
CA LEU A 20 -14.47 -13.65 -16.02
C LEU A 20 -14.63 -15.10 -15.56
N VAL A 21 -14.01 -15.47 -14.43
CA VAL A 21 -14.11 -16.83 -13.87
C VAL A 21 -15.56 -17.15 -13.53
N ALA A 22 -16.29 -16.23 -12.90
CA ALA A 22 -17.69 -16.42 -12.56
C ALA A 22 -18.54 -16.68 -13.81
N VAL A 23 -18.39 -15.87 -14.86
CA VAL A 23 -19.13 -16.06 -16.13
C VAL A 23 -18.79 -17.41 -16.78
N LEU A 24 -17.52 -17.80 -16.80
CA LEU A 24 -17.12 -19.10 -17.35
C LEU A 24 -17.76 -20.27 -16.58
N LEU A 25 -17.85 -20.18 -15.26
CA LEU A 25 -18.52 -21.18 -14.42
C LEU A 25 -20.03 -21.24 -14.71
N LEU A 26 -20.69 -20.09 -14.85
CA LEU A 26 -22.12 -20.05 -15.19
C LEU A 26 -22.41 -20.68 -16.55
N VAL A 27 -21.54 -20.44 -17.54
CA VAL A 27 -21.65 -21.07 -18.87
C VAL A 27 -21.41 -22.58 -18.79
N ALA A 28 -20.44 -23.02 -18.00
CA ALA A 28 -20.15 -24.45 -17.81
C ALA A 28 -21.30 -25.20 -17.12
N ASP A 29 -22.08 -24.51 -16.29
CA ASP A 29 -23.26 -25.04 -15.58
C ASP A 29 -24.57 -24.92 -16.40
N GLY A 30 -24.47 -24.80 -17.73
CA GLY A 30 -25.63 -24.76 -18.62
C GLY A 30 -26.28 -23.38 -18.80
N GLY A 31 -25.78 -22.35 -18.12
CA GLY A 31 -26.15 -20.96 -18.38
C GLY A 31 -27.53 -20.53 -17.87
N GLU A 32 -28.22 -21.35 -17.07
CA GLU A 32 -29.56 -21.05 -16.55
C GLU A 32 -29.59 -19.73 -15.73
N LEU A 33 -28.48 -19.40 -15.09
CA LEU A 33 -28.30 -18.20 -14.28
C LEU A 33 -27.80 -16.98 -15.08
N LEU A 34 -27.60 -17.08 -16.39
CA LEU A 34 -27.26 -15.94 -17.25
C LEU A 34 -28.47 -15.03 -17.55
N VAL A 35 -29.34 -14.87 -16.56
CA VAL A 35 -30.49 -13.97 -16.62
C VAL A 35 -30.05 -12.53 -16.29
N PRO A 36 -30.65 -11.50 -16.92
CA PRO A 36 -30.20 -10.12 -16.78
C PRO A 36 -30.11 -9.63 -15.33
N ILE A 37 -31.08 -10.00 -14.49
CA ILE A 37 -31.13 -9.57 -13.08
C ILE A 37 -29.94 -10.12 -12.29
N PHE A 38 -29.59 -11.39 -12.49
CA PHE A 38 -28.46 -12.02 -11.81
C PHE A 38 -27.13 -11.42 -12.28
N MET A 39 -26.99 -11.18 -13.58
CA MET A 39 -25.81 -10.54 -14.16
C MET A 39 -25.60 -9.11 -13.65
N ILE A 40 -26.67 -8.32 -13.53
CA ILE A 40 -26.61 -6.97 -12.95
C ILE A 40 -26.17 -7.03 -11.48
N ALA A 41 -26.73 -7.97 -10.70
CA ALA A 41 -26.35 -8.16 -9.31
C ALA A 41 -24.86 -8.54 -9.17
N LEU A 42 -24.39 -9.48 -9.98
CA LEU A 42 -22.99 -9.92 -10.00
C LEU A 42 -22.03 -8.76 -10.31
N ILE A 43 -22.31 -7.98 -11.37
CA ILE A 43 -21.49 -6.83 -11.77
C ILE A 43 -21.53 -5.74 -10.69
N SER A 44 -22.69 -5.53 -10.06
CA SER A 44 -22.85 -4.52 -9.01
C SER A 44 -22.01 -4.86 -7.77
N VAL A 45 -22.01 -6.13 -7.35
CA VAL A 45 -21.20 -6.61 -6.23
C VAL A 45 -19.71 -6.51 -6.55
N ASP A 46 -19.28 -6.92 -7.74
CA ASP A 46 -17.88 -6.82 -8.17
C ASP A 46 -17.42 -5.35 -8.23
N THR A 47 -18.25 -4.47 -8.80
CA THR A 47 -17.97 -3.03 -8.85
C THR A 47 -17.87 -2.43 -7.44
N CYS A 48 -18.77 -2.80 -6.55
CA CYS A 48 -18.74 -2.37 -5.15
C CYS A 48 -17.44 -2.82 -4.45
N PHE A 49 -17.03 -4.08 -4.65
CA PHE A 49 -15.76 -4.60 -4.17
C PHE A 49 -14.57 -3.78 -4.68
N VAL A 50 -14.50 -3.53 -5.99
CA VAL A 50 -13.41 -2.75 -6.61
C VAL A 50 -13.33 -1.35 -6.01
N VAL A 51 -14.47 -0.66 -5.90
CA VAL A 51 -14.52 0.71 -5.37
C VAL A 51 -14.12 0.76 -3.89
N LEU A 52 -14.69 -0.10 -3.05
CA LEU A 52 -14.41 -0.14 -1.62
C LEU A 52 -12.94 -0.46 -1.35
N MET A 53 -12.40 -1.49 -1.98
CA MET A 53 -10.99 -1.87 -1.82
C MET A 53 -10.06 -0.77 -2.32
N THR A 54 -10.39 -0.13 -3.45
CA THR A 54 -9.60 1.02 -3.94
C THR A 54 -9.54 2.15 -2.91
N ILE A 55 -10.67 2.52 -2.30
CA ILE A 55 -10.72 3.59 -1.30
C ILE A 55 -9.91 3.21 -0.07
N ILE A 56 -10.13 2.02 0.50
CA ILE A 56 -9.46 1.55 1.72
C ILE A 56 -7.94 1.57 1.53
N PHE A 57 -7.44 0.87 0.50
CA PHE A 57 -6.00 0.72 0.31
C PHE A 57 -5.31 2.00 -0.17
N SER A 58 -6.00 2.83 -0.96
CA SER A 58 -5.44 4.14 -1.35
C SER A 58 -5.31 5.10 -0.16
N SER A 59 -6.24 5.02 0.80
CA SER A 59 -6.16 5.76 2.07
C SER A 59 -4.96 5.28 2.91
N MET A 60 -4.83 3.97 3.12
CA MET A 60 -3.70 3.37 3.85
C MET A 60 -2.34 3.70 3.23
N ALA A 61 -2.28 3.75 1.89
CA ALA A 61 -1.07 4.05 1.16
C ALA A 61 -0.81 5.56 0.95
N LYS A 62 -1.69 6.44 1.43
CA LYS A 62 -1.52 7.89 1.24
C LYS A 62 -0.20 8.34 1.88
N PRO A 63 0.68 9.04 1.14
CA PRO A 63 1.95 9.51 1.68
C PRO A 63 1.73 10.52 2.81
N GLN A 64 2.46 10.34 3.89
CA GLN A 64 2.54 11.24 5.04
C GLN A 64 3.98 11.66 5.25
N LYS A 65 4.17 12.87 5.76
CA LYS A 65 5.48 13.40 6.17
C LYS A 65 5.48 13.57 7.68
N ILE A 66 6.46 12.96 8.35
CA ILE A 66 6.70 13.10 9.79
C ILE A 66 8.08 13.70 9.99
N LYS A 67 8.20 14.69 10.88
CA LYS A 67 9.49 15.21 11.32
C LYS A 67 9.91 14.47 12.60
N LEU A 68 11.14 13.98 12.61
CA LEU A 68 11.78 13.33 13.74
C LEU A 68 12.94 14.20 14.21
N LYS A 69 13.12 14.26 15.52
CA LYS A 69 14.32 14.89 16.11
C LYS A 69 15.54 14.03 15.83
N THR A 70 16.71 14.66 15.81
CA THR A 70 17.98 13.93 15.77
C THR A 70 18.14 13.17 17.08
N GLU A 71 18.09 11.85 17.00
CA GLU A 71 18.33 10.94 18.12
C GLU A 71 19.27 9.84 17.67
N ASP A 72 20.04 9.32 18.62
CA ASP A 72 20.96 8.23 18.35
C ASP A 72 20.20 6.99 17.84
N ASN A 73 20.68 6.46 16.71
CA ASN A 73 20.21 5.23 16.08
C ASN A 73 18.80 5.25 15.43
N ILE A 74 18.16 6.40 15.21
CA ILE A 74 16.83 6.45 14.55
C ILE A 74 16.82 5.75 13.18
N VAL A 75 17.89 5.91 12.39
CA VAL A 75 18.06 5.26 11.09
C VAL A 75 18.04 3.72 11.23
N LYS A 76 18.78 3.17 12.21
CA LYS A 76 18.83 1.72 12.47
C LYS A 76 17.50 1.18 12.97
N LYS A 77 16.77 1.95 13.80
CA LYS A 77 15.42 1.58 14.27
C LYS A 77 14.45 1.49 13.10
N ILE A 78 14.47 2.48 12.19
CA ILE A 78 13.64 2.49 10.97
C ILE A 78 14.03 1.35 10.02
N GLU A 79 15.32 1.07 9.86
CA GLU A 79 15.80 -0.07 9.08
C GLU A 79 15.27 -1.40 9.62
N ARG A 80 15.32 -1.59 10.94
CA ARG A 80 14.81 -2.80 11.59
C ARG A 80 13.31 -3.00 11.33
N ILE A 81 12.49 -2.00 11.63
CA ILE A 81 11.03 -2.10 11.42
C ILE A 81 10.66 -2.26 9.95
N SER A 82 11.42 -1.60 9.06
CA SER A 82 11.27 -1.74 7.62
C SER A 82 11.44 -3.18 7.16
N ARG A 83 12.48 -3.87 7.66
CA ARG A 83 12.77 -5.26 7.30
C ARG A 83 11.80 -6.24 7.97
N GLU A 84 11.57 -6.08 9.27
CA GLU A 84 10.85 -7.07 10.10
C GLU A 84 9.34 -6.95 9.97
N LYS A 85 8.79 -5.73 10.01
CA LYS A 85 7.35 -5.49 10.04
C LYS A 85 6.79 -5.16 8.67
N TRP A 86 7.45 -4.27 7.92
CA TRP A 86 6.94 -3.82 6.62
C TRP A 86 7.39 -4.68 5.44
N GLY A 87 8.39 -5.54 5.63
CA GLY A 87 8.91 -6.43 4.59
C GLY A 87 9.72 -5.73 3.49
N ARG A 88 10.16 -4.49 3.71
CA ARG A 88 11.00 -3.70 2.81
C ARG A 88 12.47 -3.96 3.12
N LYS A 89 13.07 -4.87 2.34
CA LYS A 89 14.41 -5.43 2.60
C LYS A 89 15.55 -4.69 1.89
N ILE A 90 15.25 -3.95 0.83
CA ILE A 90 16.26 -3.23 0.05
C ILE A 90 16.37 -1.80 0.58
N ILE A 91 17.60 -1.37 0.83
CA ILE A 91 17.92 -0.04 1.34
C ILE A 91 18.89 0.61 0.38
N ILE A 92 18.56 1.82 -0.08
CA ILE A 92 19.39 2.60 -0.97
C ILE A 92 19.70 3.92 -0.27
N GLN A 93 20.98 4.13 0.04
CA GLN A 93 21.47 5.37 0.63
C GLN A 93 22.10 6.25 -0.46
N LYS A 94 21.73 7.53 -0.48
CA LYS A 94 22.28 8.54 -1.38
C LYS A 94 22.40 9.86 -0.63
N GLU A 95 23.62 10.37 -0.45
CA GLU A 95 23.90 11.63 0.24
C GLU A 95 23.08 11.75 1.54
N ASN A 96 22.02 12.56 1.53
CA ASN A 96 21.17 12.84 2.69
C ASN A 96 19.84 12.06 2.68
N THR A 97 19.66 11.07 1.79
CA THR A 97 18.41 10.33 1.63
C THR A 97 18.64 8.82 1.74
N THR A 98 17.86 8.18 2.61
CA THR A 98 17.77 6.72 2.71
C THR A 98 16.40 6.26 2.26
N ARG A 99 16.33 5.42 1.22
CA ARG A 99 15.07 4.87 0.68
C ARG A 99 14.93 3.39 1.03
N PHE A 100 13.73 2.99 1.46
CA PHE A 100 13.40 1.62 1.83
C PHE A 100 12.38 1.00 0.85
N MET A 101 12.76 -0.12 0.23
CA MET A 101 12.05 -0.73 -0.90
C MET A 101 11.80 -2.23 -0.68
N PHE A 102 10.78 -2.77 -1.36
CA PHE A 102 10.53 -4.21 -1.39
C PHE A 102 11.53 -4.94 -2.30
N GLY A 103 11.96 -4.31 -3.39
CA GLY A 103 12.79 -4.95 -4.42
C GLY A 103 12.02 -5.72 -5.47
N ASN A 104 10.69 -5.64 -5.43
CA ASN A 104 9.81 -6.23 -6.43
C ASN A 104 9.11 -5.08 -7.16
N LYS A 105 9.32 -4.99 -8.48
CA LYS A 105 8.81 -3.90 -9.32
C LYS A 105 7.30 -3.65 -9.14
N TYR A 106 6.52 -4.71 -8.99
CA TYR A 106 5.08 -4.61 -8.79
C TYR A 106 4.72 -4.07 -7.40
N LYS A 107 5.32 -4.62 -6.33
CA LYS A 107 5.09 -4.12 -4.97
C LYS A 107 5.55 -2.67 -4.80
N ASP A 108 6.71 -2.33 -5.38
CA ASP A 108 7.26 -0.98 -5.36
C ASP A 108 6.45 0.00 -6.22
N TRP A 109 5.79 -0.48 -7.29
CA TRP A 109 4.81 0.32 -8.03
C TRP A 109 3.55 0.57 -7.22
N LEU A 110 3.01 -0.45 -6.55
CA LEU A 110 1.76 -0.35 -5.80
C LEU A 110 1.91 0.52 -4.55
N ALA A 111 2.94 0.24 -3.75
CA ALA A 111 3.18 0.88 -2.47
C ALA A 111 3.79 2.28 -2.61
N THR A 112 3.46 3.17 -1.69
CA THR A 112 4.12 4.47 -1.58
C THR A 112 5.55 4.27 -1.06
N PRO A 113 6.57 4.96 -1.62
CA PRO A 113 7.96 4.80 -1.17
C PRO A 113 8.12 5.26 0.28
N ILE A 114 9.09 4.66 0.98
CA ILE A 114 9.54 5.16 2.28
C ILE A 114 10.90 5.81 2.08
N GLU A 115 10.99 7.08 2.48
CA GLU A 115 12.19 7.89 2.32
C GLU A 115 12.48 8.63 3.61
N LEU A 116 13.70 8.51 4.09
CA LEU A 116 14.25 9.25 5.21
C LEU A 116 15.19 10.30 4.64
N ILE A 117 14.89 11.57 4.87
CA ILE A 117 15.69 12.71 4.41
C ILE A 117 16.29 13.40 5.63
N GLU A 118 17.61 13.45 5.69
CA GLU A 118 18.36 14.19 6.69
C GLU A 118 18.36 15.69 6.38
N ASP A 119 18.10 16.49 7.41
CA ASP A 119 18.09 17.95 7.37
C ASP A 119 18.88 18.47 8.59
N THR A 120 19.23 19.75 8.55
CA THR A 120 19.96 20.50 9.60
C THR A 120 19.35 20.35 11.00
N ASN A 121 18.04 20.08 11.10
CA ASN A 121 17.29 20.01 12.35
C ASN A 121 16.76 18.60 12.70
N GLY A 122 17.23 17.56 12.00
CA GLY A 122 16.81 16.17 12.23
C GLY A 122 16.42 15.44 10.94
N TYR A 123 15.41 14.57 11.02
CA TYR A 123 15.01 13.74 9.89
C TYR A 123 13.56 14.00 9.47
N SER A 124 13.33 14.05 8.16
CA SER A 124 11.99 14.01 7.56
C SER A 124 11.74 12.61 7.02
N VAL A 125 10.74 11.90 7.56
CA VAL A 125 10.31 10.60 7.06
C VAL A 125 9.07 10.77 6.20
N TYR A 126 9.14 10.26 4.97
CA TYR A 126 8.01 10.08 4.08
C TYR A 126 7.61 8.61 4.11
N LEU A 127 6.35 8.32 4.43
CA LEU A 127 5.85 6.94 4.54
C LEU A 127 4.35 6.83 4.23
N PRO A 128 3.85 5.63 3.89
CA PRO A 128 2.42 5.34 3.88
C PRO A 128 1.71 5.67 5.20
N SER A 129 0.48 6.17 5.15
CA SER A 129 -0.34 6.48 6.34
C SER A 129 -0.46 5.29 7.30
N ALA A 130 -0.52 4.07 6.77
CA ALA A 130 -0.59 2.84 7.56
C ALA A 130 0.62 2.60 8.49
N TYR A 131 1.77 3.26 8.25
CA TYR A 131 2.99 3.10 9.05
C TYR A 131 3.24 4.27 10.00
N VAL A 132 2.33 5.24 10.07
CA VAL A 132 2.51 6.44 10.90
C VAL A 132 2.56 6.09 12.38
N GLU A 133 1.68 5.20 12.85
CA GLU A 133 1.65 4.78 14.25
C GLU A 133 2.92 4.04 14.66
N ASP A 134 3.46 3.22 13.76
CA ASP A 134 4.73 2.51 13.97
C ASP A 134 5.90 3.47 14.22
N ILE A 135 5.95 4.58 13.47
CA ILE A 135 6.97 5.63 13.64
C ILE A 135 6.73 6.44 14.92
N LYS A 136 5.47 6.74 15.26
CA LYS A 136 5.15 7.45 16.52
C LYS A 136 5.55 6.65 17.74
N TYR A 137 5.23 5.36 17.76
CA TYR A 137 5.61 4.46 18.85
C TYR A 137 7.14 4.40 19.02
N LEU A 138 7.88 4.37 17.90
CA LEU A 138 9.34 4.44 17.93
C LEU A 138 9.90 5.72 18.56
N CYS A 139 9.12 6.81 18.58
CA CYS A 139 9.44 8.09 19.19
C CYS A 139 8.96 8.21 20.64
N ASP A 140 7.83 7.62 20.98
CA ASP A 140 7.27 7.65 22.35
C ASP A 140 8.06 6.72 23.31
N ASP A 141 8.65 5.64 22.79
CA ASP A 141 9.65 4.81 23.51
C ASP A 141 10.96 5.59 23.86
N LEU A 142 11.07 6.88 23.52
CA LEU A 142 12.19 7.76 23.94
C LEU A 142 11.82 8.74 25.06
N VAL A 143 10.65 8.57 25.68
CA VAL A 143 10.32 9.22 26.95
C VAL A 143 10.23 8.15 28.04
N CYS A 144 11.39 7.62 28.44
CA CYS A 144 11.61 6.97 29.75
C CYS A 144 13.02 7.32 30.22
#